data_AF-A0A9N9AJJ2-F1
#
_entry.id   AF-A0A9N9AJJ2-F1
#
_cell.length_a   1.000
_cell.length_b   1.000
_cell.length_c   1.000
_cell.angle_alpha   90.00
_cell.angle_beta   90.00
_cell.angle_gamma   90.00
#
_symmetry.space_group_name_H-M   'P 1'
#
loop_
_entity.id
_entity.type
_entity.pdbx_description
1 polymer ?
#
loop_
_entity_poly.entity_id
_entity_poly.type
_entity_poly.pdbx_seq_one_letter_code
_entity_poly.pdbx_strand_id
1 'polypeptide(L)'
;GVIYDPPIEVSGHAFHPDPRGSGAIIAPDITVYPSNAFVPRPPTDLRPPLAFIPPSDIDGNPHARVICEVAIGQSVGHLRQKSFTWMQEQYVRAVISIKILDPRRGIREPTTGYFYRSMIVCAKLYRQGMLVQRWDFGNIKKHAKDPNTDPAGCTAENLPAFQINIPINEVFWDPPFPIPSTYGPIIPPTANIVGTNFIIDLYRIQREALKSKM
;
A
#
# COMPACT_ATOMS: atom_id res chain seq x y z
N GLY A 1 6.86 16.07 -4.53
CA GLY A 1 7.94 15.69 -3.60
C GLY A 1 9.21 16.40 -4.01
N VAL A 2 10.18 16.47 -3.10
CA VAL A 2 11.57 16.83 -3.42
C VAL A 2 12.21 15.63 -4.14
N ILE A 3 13.07 15.86 -5.13
CA ILE A 3 13.69 14.80 -5.93
C ILE A 3 15.00 14.31 -5.30
N TYR A 4 15.73 15.20 -4.64
CA TYR A 4 16.99 14.90 -3.96
C TYR A 4 16.76 14.75 -2.46
N ASP A 5 17.29 13.67 -1.88
CA ASP A 5 17.20 13.32 -0.46
C ASP A 5 15.78 13.50 0.13
N PRO A 6 14.74 12.90 -0.49
CA PRO A 6 13.39 13.07 0.00
C PRO A 6 13.24 12.41 1.38
N PRO A 7 12.47 12.98 2.31
CA PRO A 7 12.25 12.37 3.63
C PRO A 7 11.47 11.05 3.57
N ILE A 8 10.75 10.83 2.47
CA ILE A 8 9.96 9.63 2.18
C ILE A 8 10.32 9.16 0.78
N GLU A 9 10.65 7.88 0.67
CA GLU A 9 10.99 7.22 -0.58
C GLU A 9 9.91 6.23 -0.97
N VAL A 10 9.74 6.05 -2.29
CA VAL A 10 8.80 5.10 -2.88
C VAL A 10 9.54 4.27 -3.89
N SER A 11 9.50 2.95 -3.74
CA SER A 11 10.17 2.02 -4.65
C SER A 11 9.24 0.90 -5.08
N GLY A 12 9.39 0.45 -6.33
CA GLY A 12 8.71 -0.73 -6.83
C GLY A 12 9.59 -1.96 -6.70
N HIS A 13 9.01 -3.10 -6.30
CA HIS A 13 9.72 -4.38 -6.18
C HIS A 13 10.96 -4.36 -5.25
N ALA A 14 10.94 -3.54 -4.19
CA ALA A 14 12.00 -3.55 -3.19
C ALA A 14 12.00 -4.89 -2.42
N PHE A 15 13.17 -5.52 -2.29
CA PHE A 15 13.28 -6.83 -1.68
C PHE A 15 13.37 -6.74 -0.17
N HIS A 16 12.55 -7.54 0.52
CA HIS A 16 12.54 -7.66 1.97
C HIS A 16 12.62 -9.12 2.41
N PRO A 17 13.20 -9.41 3.59
CA PRO A 17 13.04 -10.70 4.23
C PRO A 17 11.57 -11.05 4.41
N ASP A 18 11.21 -12.32 4.23
CA ASP A 18 9.85 -12.81 4.47
C ASP A 18 9.49 -12.65 5.96
N PRO A 19 8.47 -11.84 6.30
CA PRO A 19 8.04 -11.60 7.68
C PRO A 19 7.68 -12.88 8.46
N ARG A 20 7.44 -13.99 7.77
CA ARG A 20 7.19 -15.30 8.40
C ARG A 20 8.45 -15.95 8.99
N GLY A 21 9.63 -15.37 8.76
CA GLY A 21 10.91 -15.91 9.24
C GLY A 21 11.37 -17.15 8.46
N SER A 22 10.91 -17.33 7.21
CA SER A 22 11.26 -18.49 6.37
C SER A 22 12.69 -18.44 5.80
N GLY A 23 13.36 -17.29 5.91
CA GLY A 23 14.63 -17.00 5.23
C GLY A 23 14.49 -16.68 3.75
N ALA A 24 13.26 -16.72 3.20
CA ALA A 24 12.99 -16.30 1.83
C ALA A 24 13.03 -14.77 1.70
N ILE A 25 13.29 -14.30 0.47
CA ILE A 25 13.19 -12.89 0.09
C ILE A 25 11.93 -12.73 -0.76
N ILE A 26 11.14 -11.71 -0.44
CA ILE A 26 9.91 -11.37 -1.16
C ILE A 26 9.91 -9.88 -1.51
N ALA A 27 9.23 -9.53 -2.60
CA ALA A 27 9.09 -8.14 -3.04
C ALA A 27 7.61 -7.78 -3.15
N PRO A 28 7.17 -6.68 -2.53
CA PRO A 28 5.87 -6.12 -2.82
C PRO A 28 5.92 -5.31 -4.11
N ASP A 29 4.77 -5.08 -4.73
CA ASP A 29 4.74 -4.32 -5.98
C ASP A 29 5.19 -2.88 -5.76
N ILE A 30 4.80 -2.27 -4.62
CA ILE A 30 5.20 -0.92 -4.22
C ILE A 30 5.48 -0.88 -2.71
N THR A 31 6.53 -0.16 -2.34
CA THR A 31 6.92 0.16 -0.95
C THR A 31 6.99 1.66 -0.74
N VAL A 32 6.68 2.07 0.49
CA VAL A 32 6.95 3.42 0.99
C VAL A 32 7.68 3.31 2.30
N TYR A 33 8.81 3.98 2.42
CA TYR A 33 9.69 3.93 3.58
C TYR A 33 10.28 5.32 3.87
N PRO A 34 10.68 5.58 5.13
CA PRO A 34 11.38 6.80 5.48
C PRO A 34 12.80 6.77 4.95
N SER A 35 13.36 7.93 4.65
CA SER A 35 14.77 8.04 4.30
C SER A 35 15.68 7.70 5.48
N ASN A 36 16.88 7.20 5.15
CA ASN A 36 17.96 6.87 6.09
C ASN A 36 18.38 8.06 6.97
N ALA A 37 18.12 9.29 6.52
CA ALA A 37 18.39 10.51 7.30
C ALA A 37 17.50 10.63 8.56
N PHE A 38 16.34 9.98 8.58
CA PHE A 38 15.36 10.06 9.66
C PHE A 38 15.19 8.74 10.41
N VAL A 39 15.31 7.63 9.71
CA VAL A 39 15.36 6.28 10.31
C VAL A 39 16.69 5.67 9.90
N PRO A 40 17.70 5.66 10.77
CA PRO A 40 19.03 5.22 10.40
C PRO A 40 19.05 3.72 10.13
N ARG A 41 20.04 3.29 9.35
CA ARG A 41 20.32 1.86 9.16
C ARG A 41 20.64 1.22 10.51
N PRO A 42 20.24 -0.05 10.73
CA PRO A 42 20.72 -0.82 11.86
C PRO A 42 22.25 -0.75 11.98
N PRO A 43 22.82 -0.53 13.18
CA PRO A 43 24.26 -0.58 13.37
C PRO A 43 24.81 -1.94 12.94
N THR A 44 25.79 -1.95 12.05
CA THR A 44 26.36 -3.17 11.45
C THR A 44 27.17 -4.01 12.45
N ASP A 45 27.54 -3.41 13.58
CA ASP A 45 28.50 -3.95 14.55
C ASP A 45 27.85 -4.76 15.68
N LEU A 46 26.51 -4.82 15.75
CA LEU A 46 25.79 -5.63 16.73
C LEU A 46 25.65 -7.07 16.21
N ARG A 47 26.61 -7.92 16.59
CA ARG A 47 26.40 -9.38 16.53
C ARG A 47 25.21 -9.76 17.44
N PRO A 48 24.35 -10.71 17.03
CA PRO A 48 22.98 -10.78 17.54
C PRO A 48 22.90 -11.31 18.99
N PRO A 49 21.76 -11.10 19.66
CA PRO A 49 20.68 -12.06 19.46
C PRO A 49 19.79 -11.61 18.32
N LEU A 50 19.33 -12.57 17.51
CA LEU A 50 18.51 -12.39 16.30
C LEU A 50 17.20 -11.59 16.52
N ALA A 51 16.93 -11.12 17.74
CA ALA A 51 15.75 -10.41 18.18
C ALA A 51 15.88 -8.86 18.20
N PHE A 52 17.05 -8.29 17.88
CA PHE A 52 17.33 -6.86 18.13
C PHE A 52 17.73 -6.02 16.93
N ILE A 53 17.83 -6.60 15.72
CA ILE A 53 18.15 -5.82 14.52
C ILE A 53 16.81 -5.26 14.01
N PRO A 54 16.63 -3.91 13.95
CA PRO A 54 15.48 -3.32 13.28
C PRO A 54 15.41 -3.89 11.86
N PRO A 55 14.24 -4.31 11.38
CA PRO A 55 14.11 -4.88 10.06
C PRO A 55 14.56 -3.84 9.05
N SER A 56 15.35 -4.31 8.12
CA SER A 56 15.80 -3.59 6.95
C SER A 56 15.28 -4.27 5.69
N ASP A 57 15.35 -3.58 4.57
CA ASP A 57 15.44 -4.28 3.29
C ASP A 57 16.73 -5.10 3.20
N ILE A 58 16.91 -5.83 2.09
CA ILE A 58 18.11 -6.66 1.88
C ILE A 58 19.41 -5.85 1.72
N ASP A 59 19.30 -4.54 1.46
CA ASP A 59 20.43 -3.62 1.27
C ASP A 59 20.77 -2.84 2.56
N GLY A 60 20.05 -3.12 3.65
CA GLY A 60 20.25 -2.49 4.96
C GLY A 60 19.55 -1.14 5.13
N ASN A 61 18.70 -0.71 4.19
CA ASN A 61 17.86 0.48 4.36
C ASN A 61 16.63 0.19 5.25
N PRO A 62 15.96 1.21 5.81
CA PRO A 62 14.74 1.06 6.57
C PRO A 62 13.70 0.23 5.84
N HIS A 63 13.12 -0.71 6.57
CA HIS A 63 12.05 -1.53 6.02
C HIS A 63 10.83 -0.68 5.58
N ALA A 64 10.09 -1.17 4.59
CA ALA A 64 8.81 -0.57 4.18
C ALA A 64 7.85 -0.40 5.37
N ARG A 65 7.17 0.75 5.40
CA ARG A 65 6.12 1.10 6.37
C ARG A 65 4.73 1.09 5.75
N VAL A 66 4.63 1.42 4.48
CA VAL A 66 3.40 1.22 3.69
C VAL A 66 3.74 0.34 2.51
N ILE A 67 2.90 -0.66 2.29
CA ILE A 67 3.02 -1.60 1.18
C ILE A 67 1.77 -1.52 0.32
N CYS A 68 1.95 -1.55 -1.00
CA CYS A 68 0.85 -1.70 -1.93
C CYS A 68 1.11 -2.90 -2.85
N GLU A 69 0.09 -3.74 -2.98
CA GLU A 69 0.07 -4.94 -3.81
C GLU A 69 -1.03 -4.80 -4.84
N VAL A 70 -0.72 -5.06 -6.11
CA VAL A 70 -1.60 -4.89 -7.25
C VAL A 70 -1.71 -6.21 -8.01
N ALA A 71 -2.80 -6.93 -7.80
CA ALA A 71 -3.06 -8.18 -8.50
C ALA A 71 -3.81 -7.96 -9.82
N ILE A 72 -3.16 -8.33 -10.92
CA ILE A 72 -3.78 -8.50 -12.25
C ILE A 72 -3.68 -9.99 -12.61
N GLY A 73 -4.79 -10.63 -12.98
CA GLY A 73 -4.84 -12.09 -13.24
C GLY A 73 -4.70 -13.01 -12.01
N GLN A 74 -3.90 -12.65 -11.01
CA GLN A 74 -3.74 -13.44 -9.77
C GLN A 74 -5.04 -13.55 -8.96
N SER A 75 -5.22 -14.66 -8.24
CA SER A 75 -6.41 -14.86 -7.41
C SER A 75 -6.47 -13.89 -6.23
N VAL A 76 -7.69 -13.54 -5.81
CA VAL A 76 -7.92 -12.72 -4.60
C VAL A 76 -7.35 -13.42 -3.36
N GLY A 77 -7.36 -14.76 -3.32
CA GLY A 77 -6.79 -15.54 -2.22
C GLY A 77 -5.27 -15.35 -2.11
N HIS A 78 -4.56 -15.36 -3.24
CA HIS A 78 -3.11 -15.15 -3.26
C HIS A 78 -2.75 -13.71 -2.84
N LEU A 79 -3.43 -12.71 -3.40
CA LEU A 79 -3.25 -11.31 -3.01
C LEU A 79 -3.48 -11.10 -1.50
N ARG A 80 -4.56 -11.71 -0.97
CA ARG A 80 -4.89 -11.64 0.46
C ARG A 80 -3.79 -12.29 1.32
N GLN A 81 -3.27 -13.43 0.92
CA GLN A 81 -2.19 -14.10 1.64
C GLN A 81 -0.92 -13.25 1.66
N LYS A 82 -0.50 -12.71 0.51
CA LYS A 82 0.67 -11.83 0.40
C LYS A 82 0.51 -10.59 1.31
N SER A 83 -0.67 -9.98 1.26
CA SER A 83 -1.00 -8.82 2.10
C SER A 83 -0.97 -9.14 3.60
N PHE A 84 -1.46 -10.31 4.02
CA PHE A 84 -1.37 -10.72 5.42
C PHE A 84 0.05 -11.09 5.87
N THR A 85 0.87 -11.64 4.98
CA THR A 85 2.29 -11.87 5.27
C THR A 85 2.99 -10.56 5.62
N TRP A 86 2.78 -9.50 4.83
CA TRP A 86 3.37 -8.19 5.12
C TRP A 86 2.92 -7.60 6.47
N MET A 87 1.66 -7.80 6.85
CA MET A 87 1.14 -7.32 8.12
C MET A 87 1.71 -8.05 9.36
N GLN A 88 2.49 -9.12 9.18
CA GLN A 88 3.21 -9.77 10.29
C GLN A 88 4.48 -9.01 10.67
N GLU A 89 4.99 -8.16 9.77
CA GLU A 89 6.12 -7.29 10.07
C GLU A 89 5.64 -6.10 10.93
N GLN A 90 6.14 -6.00 12.15
CA GLN A 90 5.71 -4.99 13.14
C GLN A 90 5.97 -3.54 12.70
N TYR A 91 6.89 -3.35 11.74
CA TYR A 91 7.19 -2.05 11.16
C TYR A 91 6.28 -1.71 9.97
N VAL A 92 5.60 -2.67 9.34
CA VAL A 92 4.60 -2.38 8.31
C VAL A 92 3.32 -1.85 8.97
N ARG A 93 2.96 -0.62 8.63
CA ARG A 93 1.84 0.12 9.22
C ARG A 93 0.58 0.04 8.38
N ALA A 94 0.72 0.05 7.07
CA ALA A 94 -0.41 -0.06 6.17
C ALA A 94 -0.10 -1.00 5.00
N VAL A 95 -1.11 -1.79 4.63
CA VAL A 95 -1.10 -2.60 3.42
C VAL A 95 -2.33 -2.25 2.60
N ILE A 96 -2.11 -1.91 1.33
CA ILE A 96 -3.14 -1.65 0.33
C ILE A 96 -3.10 -2.79 -0.68
N SER A 97 -4.21 -3.50 -0.82
CA SER A 97 -4.35 -4.62 -1.74
C SER A 97 -5.33 -4.25 -2.83
N ILE A 98 -4.86 -4.03 -4.06
CA ILE A 98 -5.66 -3.68 -5.22
C ILE A 98 -5.82 -4.92 -6.09
N LYS A 99 -7.07 -5.31 -6.36
CA LYS A 99 -7.42 -6.32 -7.34
C LYS A 99 -8.07 -5.67 -8.55
N ILE A 100 -7.43 -5.83 -9.70
CA ILE A 100 -8.00 -5.49 -11.00
C ILE A 100 -8.50 -6.80 -11.63
N LEU A 101 -9.80 -6.87 -11.92
CA LEU A 101 -10.41 -8.04 -12.56
C LEU A 101 -10.35 -7.93 -14.07
N ASP A 102 -10.57 -9.05 -14.76
CA ASP A 102 -10.60 -9.06 -16.22
C ASP A 102 -11.76 -8.21 -16.76
N PRO A 103 -11.57 -7.58 -17.93
CA PRO A 103 -12.64 -6.89 -18.63
C PRO A 103 -13.85 -7.79 -18.89
N ARG A 104 -15.04 -7.23 -18.75
CA ARG A 104 -16.26 -7.82 -19.29
C ARG A 104 -16.23 -7.71 -20.81
N ARG A 105 -16.22 -8.85 -21.49
CA ARG A 105 -16.12 -8.92 -22.96
C ARG A 105 -17.43 -8.49 -23.63
N GLY A 106 -17.30 -7.94 -24.84
CA GLY A 106 -18.43 -7.67 -25.74
C GLY A 106 -19.23 -6.39 -25.47
N ILE A 107 -18.92 -5.65 -24.40
CA ILE A 107 -19.62 -4.41 -24.05
C ILE A 107 -18.59 -3.35 -23.63
N ARG A 108 -18.72 -2.14 -24.18
CA ARG A 108 -17.85 -1.00 -23.89
C ARG A 108 -18.66 0.18 -23.37
N GLU A 109 -18.03 0.98 -22.53
CA GLU A 109 -18.56 2.27 -22.09
C GLU A 109 -18.73 3.20 -23.30
N PRO A 110 -19.93 3.75 -23.56
CA PRO A 110 -20.18 4.56 -24.75
C PRO A 110 -19.28 5.80 -24.87
N THR A 111 -19.00 6.46 -23.76
CA THR A 111 -18.27 7.75 -23.75
C THR A 111 -16.76 7.57 -23.97
N THR A 112 -16.18 6.51 -23.43
CA THR A 112 -14.71 6.34 -23.39
C THR A 112 -14.22 5.23 -24.31
N GLY A 113 -15.11 4.32 -24.73
CA GLY A 113 -14.77 3.10 -25.44
C GLY A 113 -14.07 2.03 -24.59
N TYR A 114 -13.87 2.27 -23.29
CA TYR A 114 -13.22 1.30 -22.40
C TYR A 114 -14.15 0.14 -22.08
N PHE A 115 -13.58 -1.03 -21.79
CA PHE A 115 -14.37 -2.15 -21.31
C PHE A 115 -14.87 -1.88 -19.89
N TYR A 116 -16.02 -2.45 -19.56
CA TYR A 116 -16.45 -2.53 -18.16
C TYR A 116 -15.55 -3.50 -17.40
N ARG A 117 -15.07 -3.07 -16.23
CA ARG A 117 -14.12 -3.81 -15.42
C ARG A 117 -14.36 -3.51 -13.94
N SER A 118 -14.58 -4.57 -13.16
CA SER A 118 -14.64 -4.46 -11.71
C SER A 118 -13.23 -4.31 -11.12
N MET A 119 -13.10 -3.51 -10.07
CA MET A 119 -11.84 -3.31 -9.36
C MET A 119 -12.16 -3.19 -7.88
N ILE A 120 -11.37 -3.86 -7.06
CA ILE A 120 -11.60 -3.92 -5.62
C ILE A 120 -10.31 -3.53 -4.95
N VAL A 121 -10.40 -2.71 -3.92
CA VAL A 121 -9.27 -2.45 -3.05
C VAL A 121 -9.66 -2.77 -1.61
N CYS A 122 -8.74 -3.39 -0.88
CA CYS A 122 -8.80 -3.56 0.55
C CYS A 122 -7.61 -2.81 1.15
N ALA A 123 -7.84 -1.97 2.15
CA ALA A 123 -6.76 -1.30 2.88
C ALA A 123 -6.93 -1.54 4.38
N LYS A 124 -5.80 -1.65 5.08
CA LYS A 124 -5.77 -1.75 6.54
C LYS A 124 -4.65 -0.89 7.11
N LEU A 125 -4.93 -0.20 8.21
CA LEU A 125 -3.96 0.52 9.02
C LEU A 125 -3.80 -0.19 10.37
N TYR A 126 -2.66 -0.85 10.57
CA TYR A 126 -2.38 -1.74 11.70
C TYR A 126 -2.49 -1.03 13.04
N ARG A 127 -1.85 0.15 13.15
CA ARG A 127 -1.72 0.89 14.41
C ARG A 127 -3.06 1.32 15.00
N GLN A 128 -3.97 1.76 14.14
CA GLN A 128 -5.24 2.31 14.59
C GLN A 128 -6.25 1.22 14.95
N GLY A 129 -5.87 -0.07 14.87
CA GLY A 129 -6.82 -1.17 15.00
C GLY A 129 -7.94 -1.07 13.97
N MET A 130 -7.71 -0.34 12.88
CA MET A 130 -8.74 -0.06 11.90
C MET A 130 -9.23 -1.38 11.31
N LEU A 131 -10.56 -1.49 11.24
CA LEU A 131 -11.19 -2.54 10.47
C LEU A 131 -10.72 -2.45 9.02
N VAL A 132 -10.63 -3.60 8.36
CA VAL A 132 -10.31 -3.64 6.94
C VAL A 132 -11.35 -2.82 6.20
N GLN A 133 -10.90 -1.79 5.51
CA GLN A 133 -11.74 -0.97 4.66
C GLN A 133 -11.69 -1.54 3.25
N ARG A 134 -12.83 -1.54 2.58
CA ARG A 134 -12.97 -2.14 1.25
C ARG A 134 -13.78 -1.24 0.35
N TRP A 135 -13.30 -1.09 -0.87
CA TRP A 135 -13.97 -0.35 -1.92
C TRP A 135 -14.10 -1.19 -3.17
N ASP A 136 -15.20 -0.97 -3.85
CA ASP A 136 -15.42 -1.40 -5.22
C ASP A 136 -15.41 -0.15 -6.10
N PHE A 137 -14.35 -0.01 -6.88
CA PHE A 137 -14.01 1.23 -7.55
C PHE A 137 -13.81 1.03 -9.05
N GLY A 138 -14.26 -0.09 -9.62
CA GLY A 138 -14.30 -0.27 -11.07
C GLY A 138 -15.31 0.68 -11.73
N ASN A 139 -15.29 0.76 -13.07
CA ASN A 139 -16.39 1.42 -13.81
C ASN A 139 -17.65 0.54 -13.91
N ILE A 140 -17.63 -0.63 -13.27
CA ILE A 140 -18.79 -1.47 -13.00
C ILE A 140 -18.64 -2.09 -11.61
N LYS A 141 -19.73 -2.18 -10.85
CA LYS A 141 -19.72 -2.89 -9.56
C LYS A 141 -19.41 -4.37 -9.76
N LYS A 142 -18.73 -4.93 -8.78
CA LYS A 142 -18.50 -6.36 -8.62
C LYS A 142 -19.84 -7.08 -8.54
N HIS A 143 -20.01 -8.09 -9.38
CA HIS A 143 -21.23 -8.89 -9.52
C HIS A 143 -22.43 -8.17 -10.16
N ALA A 144 -22.26 -6.96 -10.71
CA ALA A 144 -23.32 -6.31 -11.47
C ALA A 144 -23.71 -7.16 -12.70
N LYS A 145 -25.01 -7.45 -12.82
CA LYS A 145 -25.55 -8.20 -13.97
C LYS A 145 -25.56 -7.35 -15.24
N ASP A 146 -25.85 -6.07 -15.12
CA ASP A 146 -25.88 -5.11 -16.23
C ASP A 146 -25.28 -3.77 -15.78
N PRO A 147 -24.23 -3.27 -16.48
CA PRO A 147 -23.60 -1.99 -16.14
C PRO A 147 -24.51 -0.77 -16.25
N ASN A 148 -25.59 -0.83 -17.04
CA ASN A 148 -26.46 0.32 -17.27
C ASN A 148 -27.50 0.51 -16.17
N THR A 149 -27.92 -0.58 -15.53
CA THR A 149 -28.95 -0.57 -14.49
C THR A 149 -28.38 -0.64 -13.07
N ASP A 150 -27.09 -0.97 -12.93
CA ASP A 150 -26.37 -0.96 -11.65
C ASP A 150 -25.00 -0.25 -11.79
N PRO A 151 -25.01 1.09 -11.91
CA PRO A 151 -23.80 1.86 -12.18
C PRO A 151 -22.84 1.84 -10.98
N ALA A 152 -21.54 1.94 -11.26
CA ALA A 152 -20.51 2.05 -10.23
C ALA A 152 -20.60 3.38 -9.46
N GLY A 153 -20.15 3.37 -8.20
CA GLY A 153 -20.12 4.57 -7.36
C GLY A 153 -18.89 5.46 -7.59
N CYS A 154 -17.79 4.91 -8.10
CA CYS A 154 -16.54 5.65 -8.33
C CYS A 154 -16.55 6.30 -9.72
N THR A 155 -17.12 7.50 -9.82
CA THR A 155 -17.42 8.16 -11.11
C THR A 155 -16.66 9.46 -11.37
N ALA A 156 -16.03 10.04 -10.35
CA ALA A 156 -15.27 11.28 -10.45
C ALA A 156 -14.10 11.31 -9.47
N GLU A 157 -13.12 12.18 -9.75
CA GLU A 157 -12.04 12.51 -8.81
C GLU A 157 -12.62 13.18 -7.54
N ASN A 158 -11.88 13.03 -6.45
CA ASN A 158 -12.14 13.68 -5.15
C ASN A 158 -13.45 13.29 -4.46
N LEU A 159 -14.04 12.15 -4.82
CA LEU A 159 -15.16 11.58 -4.06
C LEU A 159 -14.65 11.04 -2.72
N PRO A 160 -15.07 11.60 -1.56
CA PRO A 160 -14.52 11.20 -0.25
C PRO A 160 -14.72 9.71 0.06
N ALA A 161 -15.82 9.13 -0.43
CA ALA A 161 -16.11 7.71 -0.29
C ALA A 161 -15.13 6.79 -1.04
N PHE A 162 -14.32 7.31 -1.95
CA PHE A 162 -13.35 6.57 -2.77
C PHE A 162 -11.92 7.08 -2.60
N GLN A 163 -11.63 7.68 -1.44
CA GLN A 163 -10.28 8.07 -1.04
C GLN A 163 -9.77 7.19 0.09
N ILE A 164 -8.54 6.70 -0.06
CA ILE A 164 -7.80 6.08 1.04
C ILE A 164 -6.89 7.14 1.63
N ASN A 165 -7.04 7.39 2.93
CA ASN A 165 -6.24 8.35 3.67
C ASN A 165 -5.27 7.60 4.59
N ILE A 166 -3.97 7.74 4.34
CA ILE A 166 -2.93 7.15 5.19
C ILE A 166 -2.16 8.28 5.87
N PRO A 167 -2.14 8.35 7.22
CA PRO A 167 -1.36 9.34 7.93
C PRO A 167 0.13 9.27 7.60
N ILE A 168 0.73 10.41 7.24
CA ILE A 168 2.13 10.49 6.82
C ILE A 168 3.08 10.09 7.94
N ASN A 169 2.74 10.41 9.19
CA ASN A 169 3.56 10.07 10.35
C ASN A 169 3.83 8.56 10.46
N GLU A 170 2.91 7.70 10.01
CA GLU A 170 3.08 6.24 10.04
C GLU A 170 4.30 5.76 9.22
N VAL A 171 4.77 6.55 8.24
CA VAL A 171 6.02 6.27 7.51
C VAL A 171 7.26 6.44 8.40
N PHE A 172 7.18 7.22 9.46
CA PHE A 172 8.28 7.42 10.41
C PHE A 172 8.13 6.56 11.67
N TRP A 173 7.34 5.49 11.58
CA TRP A 173 7.23 4.53 12.67
C TRP A 173 8.56 3.79 12.88
N ASP A 174 9.29 4.07 13.95
CA ASP A 174 10.55 3.38 14.24
C ASP A 174 10.74 3.12 15.74
N PRO A 175 9.91 2.24 16.33
CA PRO A 175 9.91 2.02 17.76
C PRO A 175 11.18 1.28 18.21
N PRO A 176 11.68 1.56 19.42
CA PRO A 176 12.62 0.66 20.07
C PRO A 176 11.92 -0.65 20.42
N PHE A 177 12.70 -1.72 20.63
CA PHE A 177 12.19 -2.98 21.14
C PHE A 177 12.56 -3.18 22.62
N PRO A 178 11.62 -3.59 23.49
CA PRO A 178 10.19 -3.75 23.25
C PRO A 178 9.48 -2.40 23.02
N ILE A 179 8.39 -2.41 22.24
CA ILE A 179 7.66 -1.19 21.86
C ILE A 179 6.95 -0.60 23.08
N PRO A 180 7.29 0.63 23.52
CA PRO A 180 6.60 1.28 24.62
C PRO A 180 5.13 1.55 24.28
N SER A 181 4.23 1.41 25.25
CA SER A 181 2.79 1.69 25.05
C SER A 181 2.50 3.15 24.67
N THR A 182 3.39 4.07 25.01
CA THR A 182 3.32 5.50 24.68
C THR A 182 3.96 5.84 23.34
N TYR A 183 4.64 4.89 22.69
CA TYR A 183 5.38 5.19 21.47
C TYR A 183 4.42 5.46 20.31
N GLY A 184 4.69 6.55 19.58
CA GLY A 184 3.93 6.93 18.41
C GLY A 184 4.79 7.37 17.23
N PRO A 185 4.35 7.10 15.99
CA PRO A 185 4.88 7.71 14.80
C PRO A 185 4.67 9.21 14.89
N ILE A 186 5.76 9.94 14.69
CA ILE A 186 5.80 11.40 14.65
C ILE A 186 6.57 11.76 13.39
N ILE A 187 6.10 12.76 12.66
CA ILE A 187 6.87 13.32 11.55
C ILE A 187 8.05 14.09 12.17
N PRO A 188 9.30 13.76 11.84
CA PRO A 188 10.45 14.50 12.34
C PRO A 188 10.31 15.98 11.97
N PRO A 189 10.50 16.93 12.92
CA PRO A 189 10.35 18.36 12.63
C PRO A 189 11.25 18.84 11.48
N THR A 190 12.42 18.20 11.32
CA THR A 190 13.40 18.49 10.27
C THR A 190 13.03 17.94 8.89
N ALA A 191 12.00 17.09 8.78
CA ALA A 191 11.57 16.52 7.50
C ALA A 191 10.84 17.54 6.60
N ASN A 192 10.38 18.68 7.15
CA ASN A 192 9.69 19.75 6.41
C ASN A 192 8.54 19.26 5.50
N ILE A 193 7.82 18.23 5.92
CA ILE A 193 6.71 17.68 5.13
C ILE A 193 5.45 18.53 5.32
N VAL A 194 4.88 18.97 4.20
CA VAL A 194 3.58 19.66 4.17
C VAL A 194 2.47 18.63 3.98
N GLY A 195 1.45 18.67 4.85
CA GLY A 195 0.27 17.80 4.81
C GLY A 195 0.25 16.77 5.94
N THR A 196 -0.89 16.10 6.08
CA THR A 196 -1.13 15.13 7.17
C THR A 196 -1.31 13.70 6.68
N ASN A 197 -1.82 13.52 5.46
CA ASN A 197 -2.16 12.22 4.89
C ASN A 197 -1.67 12.09 3.45
N PHE A 198 -1.27 10.88 3.06
CA PHE A 198 -1.36 10.47 1.67
C PHE A 198 -2.83 10.26 1.31
N ILE A 199 -3.28 10.94 0.26
CA ILE A 199 -4.62 10.80 -0.27
C ILE A 199 -4.51 10.00 -1.58
N ILE A 200 -5.03 8.78 -1.56
CA ILE A 200 -5.06 7.91 -2.73
C ILE A 200 -6.47 7.94 -3.28
N ASP A 201 -6.62 8.60 -4.43
CA ASP A 201 -7.88 8.69 -5.15
C ASP A 201 -8.06 7.44 -6.04
N LEU A 202 -9.03 6.61 -5.69
CA LEU A 202 -9.30 5.37 -6.41
C LEU A 202 -9.84 5.61 -7.81
N TYR A 203 -10.49 6.75 -8.08
CA TYR A 203 -10.93 7.08 -9.43
C TYR A 203 -9.72 7.24 -10.36
N ARG A 204 -8.64 7.87 -9.89
CA ARG A 204 -7.40 8.01 -10.69
C ARG A 204 -6.81 6.65 -11.04
N ILE A 205 -6.73 5.75 -10.07
CA ILE A 205 -6.27 4.37 -10.29
C ILE A 205 -7.19 3.65 -11.28
N GLN A 206 -8.51 3.82 -11.14
CA GLN A 206 -9.49 3.26 -12.08
C GLN A 206 -9.20 3.72 -13.51
N ARG A 207 -8.99 5.03 -13.73
CA ARG A 207 -8.74 5.57 -15.06
C ARG A 207 -7.46 5.02 -15.69
N GLU A 208 -6.39 4.89 -14.92
CA GLU A 208 -5.15 4.26 -15.42
C GLU A 208 -5.35 2.78 -15.75
N ALA A 209 -6.07 2.05 -14.89
CA ALA A 209 -6.37 0.64 -15.13
C ALA A 209 -7.29 0.42 -16.34
N LEU A 210 -8.21 1.35 -16.65
CA LEU A 210 -9.10 1.25 -17.83
C LEU A 210 -8.41 1.64 -19.14
N LYS A 211 -7.42 2.54 -19.10
CA LYS A 211 -6.58 2.91 -20.25
C LYS A 211 -5.67 1.76 -20.66
N SER A 212 -5.25 0.90 -19.73
CA SER A 212 -4.37 -0.21 -20.02
C SER A 212 -5.09 -1.27 -20.88
N LYS A 213 -4.47 -1.67 -21.99
CA LYS A 213 -5.04 -2.59 -22.99
C LYS A 213 -5.09 -4.07 -22.55
N MET A 214 -5.00 -4.36 -21.26
CA MET A 214 -5.01 -5.75 -20.77
C MET A 214 -6.36 -6.43 -20.97
#